data_AF-A0A966QK84-F1
#
_entry.id   AF-A0A966QK84-F1
#
_cell.length_a   1.000
_cell.length_b   1.000
_cell.length_c   1.000
_cell.angle_alpha   90.00
_cell.angle_beta   90.00
_cell.angle_gamma   90.00
#
_symmetry.space_group_name_H-M   'P 1'
#
loop_
_entity.id
_entity.type
_entity.pdbx_description
1 polymer ?
#
loop_
_entity_poly.entity_id
_entity_poly.type
_entity_poly.pdbx_seq_one_letter_code
_entity_poly.pdbx_strand_id
1 'polypeptide(L)'
;AVSGHVKRPGVYEIVNGTTTFRDLLYGEDFCGGIRNGNALKAFVPGGGSAPWFTPDQLDLPFEASQIGPAGSMLGSGAVMVMDETTDIPAAALSLTHFYAHESCGKCTPCREGGTWLERILTRIVNGSGTDADLQQLLEVGAMICPGDFPHASYSKLGLTAVPFPYKMTTICFVGPSAFAPVHSALTLFPEEFAARVTKRKSIPVTAGVSA
;
A
#
# COMPACT_ATOMS: atom_id res chain seq x y z
N ALA A 1 -1.06 -7.16 17.01
CA ALA A 1 -1.19 -5.77 17.54
C ALA A 1 -2.04 -4.96 16.57
N VAL A 2 -2.88 -4.05 17.05
CA VAL A 2 -3.74 -3.21 16.21
C VAL A 2 -3.49 -1.74 16.52
N SER A 3 -3.28 -0.95 15.48
CA SER A 3 -2.99 0.48 15.54
C SER A 3 -3.78 1.26 14.49
N GLY A 4 -3.71 2.58 14.52
CA GLY A 4 -4.43 3.45 13.58
C GLY A 4 -5.84 3.79 14.06
N HIS A 5 -6.78 3.84 13.13
CA HIS A 5 -8.09 4.48 13.30
C HIS A 5 -9.17 3.57 13.91
N VAL A 6 -8.86 2.95 15.05
CA VAL A 6 -9.82 2.16 15.85
C VAL A 6 -10.12 2.84 17.19
N LYS A 7 -11.23 2.48 17.86
CA LYS A 7 -11.58 3.06 19.18
C LYS A 7 -10.60 2.65 20.28
N ARG A 8 -10.17 1.38 20.29
CA ARG A 8 -9.22 0.84 21.26
C ARG A 8 -8.05 0.19 20.52
N PRO A 9 -6.98 0.96 20.19
CA PRO A 9 -5.75 0.35 19.69
C PRO A 9 -5.04 -0.39 20.83
N GLY A 10 -4.30 -1.44 20.50
CA GLY A 10 -3.65 -2.26 21.52
C GLY A 10 -3.07 -3.56 21.01
N VAL A 11 -2.55 -4.36 21.96
CA VAL A 11 -2.13 -5.72 21.70
C VAL A 11 -3.21 -6.64 22.23
N TYR A 12 -3.73 -7.50 21.35
CA TYR A 12 -4.75 -8.49 21.66
C TYR A 12 -4.19 -9.86 21.34
N GLU A 13 -4.35 -10.80 22.26
CA GLU A 13 -4.13 -12.21 22.01
C GLU A 13 -5.39 -12.79 21.39
N ILE A 14 -5.24 -13.47 20.26
CA ILE A 14 -6.35 -14.01 19.48
C ILE A 14 -6.07 -15.46 19.08
N VAL A 15 -7.13 -16.21 18.81
CA VAL A 15 -7.00 -17.55 18.25
C VAL A 15 -6.80 -17.43 16.74
N ASN A 16 -5.59 -17.77 16.28
CA ASN A 16 -5.20 -17.78 14.87
C ASN A 16 -6.10 -18.73 14.05
N GLY A 17 -6.51 -18.32 12.85
CA GLY A 17 -7.37 -19.11 11.95
C GLY A 17 -8.85 -19.19 12.30
N THR A 18 -9.25 -18.82 13.52
CA THR A 18 -10.68 -18.70 13.90
C THR A 18 -11.13 -17.25 13.93
N THR A 19 -10.31 -16.35 14.48
CA THR A 19 -10.64 -14.93 14.62
C THR A 19 -10.51 -14.24 13.26
N THR A 20 -11.55 -13.57 12.78
CA THR A 20 -11.51 -12.78 11.54
C THR A 20 -10.99 -11.36 11.79
N PHE A 21 -10.63 -10.63 10.72
CA PHE A 21 -10.35 -9.20 10.86
C PHE A 21 -11.58 -8.42 11.34
N ARG A 22 -12.81 -8.85 10.99
CA ARG A 22 -14.04 -8.24 11.49
C ARG A 22 -14.14 -8.37 12.99
N ASP A 23 -13.91 -9.58 13.53
CA ASP A 23 -13.93 -9.82 14.97
C ASP A 23 -12.90 -8.92 15.66
N LEU A 24 -11.66 -8.90 15.16
CA LEU A 24 -10.58 -8.11 15.74
C LEU A 24 -10.86 -6.59 15.73
N LEU A 25 -11.38 -6.06 14.62
CA LEU A 25 -11.57 -4.62 14.41
C LEU A 25 -12.87 -4.10 15.04
N TYR A 26 -13.93 -4.91 15.07
CA TYR A 26 -15.26 -4.47 15.51
C TYR A 26 -15.74 -5.12 16.80
N GLY A 27 -15.16 -6.25 17.23
CA GLY A 27 -15.57 -6.97 18.43
C GLY A 27 -15.43 -6.15 19.71
N GLU A 28 -16.40 -6.31 20.60
CA GLU A 28 -16.47 -5.64 21.91
C GLU A 28 -15.37 -6.09 22.88
N ASP A 29 -14.77 -7.25 22.65
CA ASP A 29 -13.61 -7.73 23.41
C ASP A 29 -12.27 -7.19 22.85
N PHE A 30 -12.27 -6.61 21.64
CA PHE A 30 -11.08 -6.20 20.91
C PHE A 30 -11.06 -4.68 20.64
N CYS A 31 -11.05 -4.24 19.38
CA CYS A 31 -10.90 -2.83 19.03
C CYS A 31 -12.20 -2.01 19.24
N GLY A 32 -13.37 -2.64 19.28
CA GLY A 32 -14.67 -1.98 19.51
C GLY A 32 -15.16 -1.09 18.36
N GLY A 33 -14.60 -1.27 17.17
CA GLY A 33 -14.96 -0.56 15.94
C GLY A 33 -14.01 0.58 15.57
N ILE A 34 -14.36 1.26 14.48
CA ILE A 34 -13.62 2.40 13.94
C ILE A 34 -13.86 3.64 14.81
N ARG A 35 -12.81 4.46 14.99
CA ARG A 35 -12.89 5.68 15.80
C ARG A 35 -13.93 6.65 15.25
N ASN A 36 -14.52 7.47 16.12
CA ASN A 36 -15.45 8.55 15.76
C ASN A 36 -16.71 8.12 14.97
N GLY A 37 -16.98 6.82 14.84
CA GLY A 37 -18.07 6.32 13.99
C GLY A 37 -17.78 6.40 12.49
N ASN A 38 -16.53 6.64 12.10
CA ASN A 38 -16.12 6.72 10.70
C ASN A 38 -16.22 5.36 10.00
N ALA A 39 -16.30 5.38 8.67
CA ALA A 39 -16.19 4.17 7.87
C ALA A 39 -14.74 3.65 7.76
N LEU A 40 -14.58 2.33 7.66
CA LEU A 40 -13.28 1.71 7.32
C LEU A 40 -12.98 1.96 5.85
N LYS A 41 -11.78 2.48 5.56
CA LYS A 41 -11.30 2.72 4.20
C LYS A 41 -10.35 1.64 3.73
N ALA A 42 -9.36 1.32 4.55
CA ALA A 42 -8.35 0.31 4.27
C ALA A 42 -7.68 -0.18 5.56
N PHE A 43 -6.99 -1.30 5.50
CA PHE A 43 -6.11 -1.73 6.58
C PHE A 43 -4.93 -2.54 6.05
N VAL A 44 -3.83 -2.52 6.78
CA VAL A 44 -2.65 -3.32 6.48
C VAL A 44 -2.64 -4.52 7.42
N PRO A 45 -2.79 -5.77 6.93
CA PRO A 45 -3.06 -6.91 7.80
C PRO A 45 -1.84 -7.40 8.59
N GLY A 46 -0.62 -7.22 8.06
CA GLY A 46 0.58 -7.80 8.67
C GLY A 46 1.59 -6.84 9.29
N GLY A 47 1.58 -5.58 8.87
CA GLY A 47 2.62 -4.58 9.16
C GLY A 47 2.96 -3.78 7.92
N GLY A 48 3.75 -2.71 8.03
CA GLY A 48 3.98 -1.75 6.93
C GLY A 48 4.51 -2.31 5.61
N SER A 49 5.03 -3.53 5.61
CA SER A 49 5.52 -4.24 4.42
C SER A 49 4.46 -5.02 3.66
N ALA A 50 3.27 -5.21 4.25
CA ALA A 50 2.21 -6.00 3.66
C ALA A 50 1.37 -5.14 2.68
N PRO A 51 0.93 -5.70 1.55
CA PRO A 51 -0.09 -5.08 0.69
C PRO A 51 -1.37 -4.77 1.47
N TRP A 52 -2.10 -3.74 1.05
CA TRP A 52 -3.25 -3.28 1.81
C TRP A 52 -4.51 -4.06 1.45
N PHE A 53 -5.42 -4.16 2.42
CA PHE A 53 -6.76 -4.70 2.27
C PHE A 53 -7.80 -3.58 2.33
N THR A 54 -8.96 -3.88 1.75
CA THR A 54 -10.17 -3.05 1.79
C THR A 54 -11.21 -3.72 2.70
N PRO A 55 -12.36 -3.09 2.98
CA PRO A 55 -13.42 -3.72 3.77
C PRO A 55 -13.87 -5.10 3.26
N ASP A 56 -13.65 -5.40 1.97
CA ASP A 56 -14.00 -6.69 1.34
C ASP A 56 -13.26 -7.89 1.97
N GLN A 57 -12.14 -7.67 2.67
CA GLN A 57 -11.34 -8.71 3.31
C GLN A 57 -11.59 -8.83 4.82
N LEU A 58 -12.59 -8.14 5.39
CA LEU A 58 -12.86 -8.18 6.83
C LEU A 58 -13.21 -9.58 7.35
N ASP A 59 -13.90 -10.39 6.55
CA ASP A 59 -14.34 -11.73 6.97
C ASP A 59 -13.27 -12.81 6.77
N LEU A 60 -12.07 -12.44 6.31
CA LEU A 60 -10.97 -13.39 6.24
C LEU A 60 -10.49 -13.75 7.65
N PRO A 61 -10.28 -15.05 7.92
CA PRO A 61 -9.58 -15.48 9.13
C PRO A 61 -8.19 -14.88 9.19
N PHE A 62 -7.74 -14.57 10.40
CA PHE A 62 -6.38 -14.16 10.68
C PHE A 62 -5.45 -15.38 10.52
N GLU A 63 -5.13 -15.72 9.28
CA GLU A 63 -4.29 -16.86 8.93
C GLU A 63 -3.57 -16.65 7.59
N ALA A 64 -2.26 -16.88 7.56
CA ALA A 64 -1.43 -16.65 6.38
C ALA A 64 -1.89 -17.46 5.15
N SER A 65 -2.42 -18.67 5.35
CA SER A 65 -2.94 -19.54 4.29
C SER A 65 -4.13 -18.94 3.54
N GLN A 66 -4.90 -18.06 4.19
CA GLN A 66 -6.05 -17.36 3.61
C GLN A 66 -5.66 -15.98 3.07
N ILE A 67 -4.76 -15.29 3.77
CA ILE A 67 -4.34 -13.91 3.45
C ILE A 67 -3.45 -13.86 2.20
N GLY A 68 -2.57 -14.84 2.02
CA GLY A 68 -1.69 -14.94 0.85
C GLY A 68 -2.47 -14.94 -0.47
N PRO A 69 -3.41 -15.88 -0.66
CA PRO A 69 -4.30 -15.92 -1.83
C PRO A 69 -5.16 -14.68 -2.01
N ALA A 70 -5.53 -14.00 -0.91
CA ALA A 70 -6.29 -12.75 -0.95
C ALA A 70 -5.46 -11.51 -1.34
N GLY A 71 -4.16 -11.69 -1.63
CA GLY A 71 -3.30 -10.65 -2.19
C GLY A 71 -2.58 -9.77 -1.17
N SER A 72 -2.38 -10.28 0.04
CA SER A 72 -1.51 -9.66 1.04
C SER A 72 -0.69 -10.71 1.80
N MET A 73 -0.08 -10.33 2.93
CA MET A 73 0.67 -11.22 3.80
C MET A 73 0.48 -10.84 5.28
N LEU A 74 0.55 -11.82 6.17
CA LEU A 74 0.28 -11.62 7.60
C LEU A 74 1.46 -11.05 8.40
N GLY A 75 2.69 -11.09 7.87
CA GLY A 75 3.85 -10.43 8.49
C GLY A 75 3.99 -10.72 9.99
N SER A 76 4.06 -9.66 10.80
CA SER A 76 4.12 -9.72 12.26
C SER A 76 2.75 -9.64 12.95
N GLY A 77 1.66 -9.58 12.19
CA GLY A 77 0.32 -9.34 12.71
C GLY A 77 0.15 -7.94 13.32
N ALA A 78 0.96 -6.98 12.87
CA ALA A 78 0.86 -5.57 13.27
C ALA A 78 -0.14 -4.84 12.36
N VAL A 79 -1.43 -5.01 12.66
CA VAL A 79 -2.52 -4.44 11.87
C VAL A 79 -2.51 -2.91 11.99
N MET A 80 -2.57 -2.21 10.86
CA MET A 80 -2.72 -0.76 10.80
C MET A 80 -4.04 -0.42 10.11
N VAL A 81 -4.94 0.25 10.83
CA VAL A 81 -6.29 0.55 10.35
C VAL A 81 -6.40 2.00 9.87
N MET A 82 -7.01 2.21 8.71
CA MET A 82 -7.22 3.52 8.09
C MET A 82 -8.72 3.74 7.85
N ASP A 83 -9.29 4.75 8.52
CA ASP A 83 -10.66 5.20 8.29
C ASP A 83 -10.79 6.12 7.07
N GLU A 84 -12.03 6.50 6.73
CA GLU A 84 -12.35 7.35 5.57
C GLU A 84 -11.68 8.73 5.56
N THR A 85 -11.22 9.21 6.73
CA THR A 85 -10.53 10.50 6.85
C THR A 85 -9.06 10.45 6.43
N THR A 86 -8.54 9.24 6.14
CA THR A 86 -7.13 9.04 5.81
C THR A 86 -6.81 9.54 4.40
N ASP A 87 -5.78 10.38 4.30
CA ASP A 87 -5.12 10.72 3.03
C ASP A 87 -4.27 9.53 2.56
N ILE A 88 -4.73 8.81 1.54
CA ILE A 88 -4.10 7.58 1.06
C ILE A 88 -2.71 7.84 0.43
N PRO A 89 -2.53 8.81 -0.48
CA PRO A 89 -1.20 9.17 -0.98
C PRO A 89 -0.21 9.55 0.14
N ALA A 90 -0.64 10.30 1.15
CA ALA A 90 0.22 10.67 2.27
C ALA A 90 0.56 9.47 3.18
N ALA A 91 -0.39 8.57 3.41
CA ALA A 91 -0.15 7.33 4.16
C ALA A 91 0.88 6.44 3.43
N ALA A 92 0.77 6.32 2.11
CA ALA A 92 1.74 5.59 1.29
C ALA A 92 3.13 6.25 1.37
N LEU A 93 3.20 7.57 1.24
CA LEU A 93 4.45 8.32 1.38
C LEU A 93 5.10 8.09 2.75
N SER A 94 4.34 8.09 3.84
CA SER A 94 4.88 7.88 5.19
C SER A 94 5.56 6.51 5.33
N LEU A 95 4.96 5.45 4.79
CA LEU A 95 5.55 4.10 4.84
C LEU A 95 6.73 3.97 3.89
N THR A 96 6.63 4.49 2.67
CA THR A 96 7.73 4.46 1.70
C THR A 96 8.94 5.26 2.20
N HIS A 97 8.73 6.45 2.80
CA HIS A 97 9.79 7.23 3.42
C HIS A 97 10.50 6.45 4.54
N PHE A 98 9.76 5.76 5.40
CA PHE A 98 10.36 4.90 6.43
C PHE A 98 11.29 3.85 5.83
N TYR A 99 10.84 3.10 4.81
CA TYR A 99 11.67 2.07 4.19
C TYR A 99 12.83 2.62 3.35
N ALA A 100 12.67 3.81 2.76
CA ALA A 100 13.75 4.50 2.05
C ALA A 100 14.85 4.96 3.03
N HIS A 101 14.45 5.55 4.16
CA HIS A 101 15.36 5.99 5.23
C HIS A 101 16.06 4.80 5.90
N GLU A 102 15.32 3.75 6.27
CA GLU A 102 15.86 2.57 6.95
C GLU A 102 16.53 1.55 6.01
N SER A 103 16.72 1.91 4.73
CA SER A 103 17.45 1.07 3.80
C SER A 103 18.93 1.00 4.15
N CYS A 104 19.47 -0.21 4.28
CA CYS A 104 20.91 -0.40 4.49
C CYS A 104 21.78 -0.02 3.27
N GLY A 105 21.16 0.27 2.12
CA GLY A 105 21.84 0.75 0.93
C GLY A 105 22.63 -0.30 0.13
N LYS A 106 22.60 -1.59 0.48
CA LYS A 106 23.44 -2.61 -0.17
C LYS A 106 23.08 -2.92 -1.63
N CYS A 107 21.80 -3.11 -1.95
CA CYS A 107 21.36 -3.41 -3.32
C CYS A 107 20.82 -2.16 -4.02
N THR A 108 21.32 -1.89 -5.22
CA THR A 108 20.93 -0.75 -6.06
C THR A 108 19.41 -0.61 -6.26
N PRO A 109 18.64 -1.67 -6.61
CA PRO A 109 17.19 -1.52 -6.78
C PRO A 109 16.48 -1.01 -5.51
N CYS A 110 16.91 -1.44 -4.32
CA CYS A 110 16.34 -0.93 -3.06
C CYS A 110 16.81 0.50 -2.75
N ARG A 111 18.13 0.75 -2.80
CA ARG A 111 18.73 2.05 -2.41
C ARG A 111 18.26 3.18 -3.32
N GLU A 112 18.39 3.00 -4.62
CA GLU A 112 18.02 4.04 -5.60
C GLU A 112 16.51 4.03 -5.84
N GLY A 113 15.90 2.85 -5.97
CA GLY A 113 14.47 2.72 -6.24
C GLY A 113 13.60 3.23 -5.10
N GLY A 114 13.92 2.89 -3.85
CA GLY A 114 13.19 3.39 -2.68
C GLY A 114 13.22 4.91 -2.56
N THR A 115 14.41 5.50 -2.72
CA THR A 115 14.59 6.97 -2.74
C THR A 115 13.82 7.62 -3.90
N TRP A 116 13.76 6.97 -5.07
CA TRP A 116 13.02 7.48 -6.21
C TRP A 116 11.50 7.44 -5.96
N LEU A 117 10.98 6.32 -5.45
CA LEU A 117 9.56 6.19 -5.06
C LEU A 117 9.15 7.30 -4.09
N GLU A 118 9.94 7.52 -3.05
CA GLU A 118 9.71 8.58 -2.05
C GLU A 118 9.65 9.97 -2.69
N ARG A 119 10.61 10.30 -3.58
CA ARG A 119 10.66 11.61 -4.24
C ARG A 119 9.47 11.83 -5.19
N ILE A 120 9.02 10.79 -5.88
CA ILE A 120 7.83 10.88 -6.74
C ILE A 120 6.58 11.08 -5.88
N LEU A 121 6.39 10.25 -4.84
CA LEU A 121 5.24 10.38 -3.93
C LEU A 121 5.20 11.75 -3.25
N THR A 122 6.35 12.28 -2.84
CA THR A 122 6.45 13.64 -2.27
C THR A 122 5.92 14.69 -3.24
N ARG A 123 6.25 14.60 -4.54
CA ARG A 123 5.70 15.52 -5.55
C ARG A 123 4.19 15.41 -5.66
N ILE A 124 3.66 14.18 -5.69
CA ILE A 124 2.22 13.91 -5.81
C ILE A 124 1.47 14.44 -4.57
N VAL A 125 1.96 14.14 -3.37
CA VAL A 125 1.34 14.60 -2.11
C VAL A 125 1.33 16.13 -2.03
N ASN A 126 2.38 16.80 -2.52
CA ASN A 126 2.47 18.25 -2.58
C ASN A 126 1.69 18.90 -3.75
N GLY A 127 0.91 18.12 -4.52
CA GLY A 127 0.12 18.63 -5.65
C GLY A 127 0.93 19.02 -6.90
N SER A 128 2.20 18.61 -6.96
CA SER A 128 3.11 18.86 -8.10
C SER A 128 3.37 17.61 -8.95
N GLY A 129 2.64 16.53 -8.67
CA GLY A 129 2.69 15.29 -9.45
C GLY A 129 2.04 15.41 -10.82
N THR A 130 2.39 14.50 -11.71
CA THR A 130 1.95 14.43 -13.10
C THR A 130 1.47 13.02 -13.44
N ASP A 131 0.75 12.84 -14.55
CA ASP A 131 0.34 11.50 -15.00
C ASP A 131 1.56 10.61 -15.27
N ALA A 132 2.65 11.21 -15.76
CA ALA A 132 3.93 10.53 -15.95
C ALA A 132 4.53 10.06 -14.62
N ASP A 133 4.35 10.80 -13.53
CA ASP A 133 4.82 10.40 -12.20
C ASP A 133 4.11 9.12 -11.72
N LEU A 134 2.79 9.00 -11.96
CA LEU A 134 2.03 7.79 -11.59
C LEU A 134 2.55 6.56 -12.32
N GLN A 135 2.82 6.69 -13.62
CA GLN A 135 3.42 5.63 -14.41
C GLN A 135 4.84 5.30 -13.93
N GLN A 136 5.64 6.30 -13.62
CA GLN A 136 7.00 6.12 -13.10
C GLN A 136 7.04 5.40 -11.76
N LEU A 137 6.06 5.59 -10.87
CA LEU A 137 5.96 4.81 -9.62
C LEU A 137 5.89 3.30 -9.91
N LEU A 138 5.08 2.90 -10.89
CA LEU A 138 4.93 1.50 -11.27
C LEU A 138 6.18 0.96 -11.98
N GLU A 139 6.83 1.76 -12.82
CA GLU A 139 8.08 1.38 -13.49
C GLU A 139 9.22 1.17 -12.50
N VAL A 140 9.40 2.10 -11.54
CA VAL A 140 10.39 1.94 -10.47
C VAL A 140 10.05 0.75 -9.59
N GLY A 141 8.78 0.57 -9.26
CA GLY A 141 8.27 -0.61 -8.56
C GLY A 141 8.61 -1.91 -9.26
N ALA A 142 8.39 -1.99 -10.57
CA ALA A 142 8.69 -3.18 -11.38
C ALA A 142 10.20 -3.50 -11.45
N MET A 143 11.08 -2.49 -11.33
CA MET A 143 12.52 -2.73 -11.19
C MET A 143 12.86 -3.42 -9.85
N ILE A 144 12.16 -3.08 -8.77
CA ILE A 144 12.32 -3.69 -7.43
C ILE A 144 11.67 -5.08 -7.41
N CYS A 145 10.44 -5.17 -7.92
CA CYS A 145 9.56 -6.33 -7.89
C CYS A 145 8.98 -6.58 -9.29
N PRO A 146 9.66 -7.37 -10.13
CA PRO A 146 9.23 -7.60 -11.51
C PRO A 146 8.00 -8.52 -11.58
N GLY A 147 7.10 -8.22 -12.52
CA GLY A 147 5.84 -8.95 -12.73
C GLY A 147 4.69 -8.37 -11.91
N ASP A 148 3.62 -9.17 -11.75
CA ASP A 148 2.45 -8.73 -11.01
C ASP A 148 2.76 -8.65 -9.51
N PHE A 149 2.46 -7.50 -8.90
CA PHE A 149 2.62 -7.30 -7.47
C PHE A 149 1.31 -7.57 -6.74
N PRO A 150 1.32 -8.25 -5.58
CA PRO A 150 0.11 -8.59 -4.85
C PRO A 150 -0.74 -7.38 -4.49
N HIS A 151 -2.04 -7.53 -4.67
CA HIS A 151 -3.04 -6.60 -4.20
C HIS A 151 -4.36 -7.34 -3.93
N ALA A 152 -5.16 -6.76 -3.04
CA ALA A 152 -6.47 -7.29 -2.70
C ALA A 152 -7.44 -7.27 -3.89
N SER A 153 -8.45 -8.13 -3.84
CA SER A 153 -9.66 -7.90 -4.62
C SER A 153 -10.37 -6.65 -4.10
N TYR A 154 -11.03 -5.92 -5.00
CA TYR A 154 -11.84 -4.78 -4.60
C TYR A 154 -13.06 -4.64 -5.49
N SER A 155 -14.22 -4.92 -4.91
CA SER A 155 -15.52 -4.95 -5.59
C SER A 155 -15.86 -3.60 -6.24
N LYS A 156 -15.56 -2.48 -5.58
CA LYS A 156 -15.78 -1.12 -6.09
C LYS A 156 -15.12 -0.87 -7.45
N LEU A 157 -13.95 -1.45 -7.68
CA LEU A 157 -13.16 -1.28 -8.91
C LEU A 157 -13.22 -2.51 -9.84
N GLY A 158 -13.95 -3.57 -9.45
CA GLY A 158 -13.98 -4.83 -10.20
C GLY A 158 -12.63 -5.56 -10.25
N LEU A 159 -11.77 -5.35 -9.24
CA LEU A 159 -10.44 -5.95 -9.18
C LEU A 159 -10.49 -7.36 -8.59
N THR A 160 -9.82 -8.29 -9.24
CA THR A 160 -9.52 -9.63 -8.71
C THR A 160 -8.20 -9.58 -7.95
N ALA A 161 -8.07 -10.37 -6.87
CA ALA A 161 -6.84 -10.40 -6.09
C ALA A 161 -5.67 -10.96 -6.91
N VAL A 162 -4.48 -10.39 -6.73
CA VAL A 162 -3.20 -10.96 -7.17
C VAL A 162 -2.54 -11.59 -5.94
N PRO A 163 -2.40 -12.93 -5.88
CA PRO A 163 -1.86 -13.61 -4.70
C PRO A 163 -0.40 -13.27 -4.38
N PHE A 164 -0.07 -13.31 -3.09
CA PHE A 164 1.32 -13.41 -2.62
C PHE A 164 1.87 -14.84 -2.86
N PRO A 165 3.17 -15.05 -3.21
CA PRO A 165 4.29 -14.11 -3.16
C PRO A 165 4.60 -13.37 -4.46
N TYR A 166 5.34 -12.26 -4.35
CA TYR A 166 5.95 -11.53 -5.46
C TYR A 166 7.36 -12.02 -5.78
N LYS A 167 7.84 -11.69 -6.99
CA LYS A 167 9.27 -11.76 -7.34
C LYS A 167 9.98 -10.47 -6.90
N MET A 168 11.27 -10.54 -6.64
CA MET A 168 12.09 -9.38 -6.29
C MET A 168 13.51 -9.49 -6.84
N THR A 169 14.14 -8.35 -7.10
CA THR A 169 15.55 -8.23 -7.54
C THR A 169 16.47 -7.71 -6.42
N THR A 170 15.93 -7.49 -5.23
CA THR A 170 16.64 -7.00 -4.05
C THR A 170 17.18 -8.15 -3.21
N ILE A 171 18.21 -7.87 -2.40
CA ILE A 171 18.84 -8.86 -1.52
C ILE A 171 17.89 -9.29 -0.38
N CYS A 172 17.05 -8.37 0.10
CA CYS A 172 16.08 -8.62 1.17
C CYS A 172 14.74 -7.92 0.89
N PHE A 173 13.77 -8.13 1.78
CA PHE A 173 12.40 -7.64 1.65
C PHE A 173 12.21 -6.13 1.86
N VAL A 174 13.24 -5.37 2.28
CA VAL A 174 13.11 -3.92 2.51
C VAL A 174 12.72 -3.18 1.22
N GLY A 175 13.31 -3.54 0.07
CA GLY A 175 12.95 -2.93 -1.19
C GLY A 175 11.48 -3.14 -1.57
N PRO A 176 11.00 -4.41 -1.63
CA PRO A 176 9.58 -4.69 -1.82
C PRO A 176 8.68 -4.00 -0.79
N SER A 177 9.14 -3.89 0.46
CA SER A 177 8.38 -3.20 1.53
C SER A 177 8.25 -1.70 1.28
N ALA A 178 9.23 -1.06 0.62
CA ALA A 178 9.11 0.33 0.18
C ALA A 178 8.07 0.51 -0.95
N PHE A 179 7.90 -0.51 -1.79
CA PHE A 179 6.99 -0.49 -2.93
C PHE A 179 5.55 -0.93 -2.58
N ALA A 180 5.37 -1.88 -1.66
CA ALA A 180 4.08 -2.40 -1.23
C ALA A 180 3.03 -1.32 -0.89
N PRO A 181 3.33 -0.28 -0.08
CA PRO A 181 2.36 0.78 0.19
C PRO A 181 2.04 1.62 -1.05
N VAL A 182 3.02 1.87 -1.93
CA VAL A 182 2.81 2.61 -3.19
C VAL A 182 1.86 1.86 -4.10
N HIS A 183 2.15 0.58 -4.35
CA HIS A 183 1.35 -0.26 -5.22
C HIS A 183 -0.08 -0.41 -4.70
N SER A 184 -0.22 -0.72 -3.40
CA SER A 184 -1.54 -0.90 -2.79
C SER A 184 -2.37 0.39 -2.87
N ALA A 185 -1.78 1.52 -2.52
CA ALA A 185 -2.46 2.81 -2.53
C ALA A 185 -2.89 3.20 -3.96
N LEU A 186 -1.99 3.08 -4.94
CA LEU A 186 -2.27 3.47 -6.31
C LEU A 186 -3.29 2.55 -7.00
N THR A 187 -3.22 1.24 -6.74
CA THR A 187 -4.11 0.24 -7.35
C THR A 187 -5.51 0.26 -6.73
N LEU A 188 -5.61 0.40 -5.41
CA LEU A 188 -6.91 0.34 -4.71
C LEU A 188 -7.61 1.71 -4.63
N PHE A 189 -6.87 2.81 -4.73
CA PHE A 189 -7.39 4.18 -4.63
C PHE A 189 -6.87 5.11 -5.75
N PRO A 190 -6.92 4.71 -7.03
CA PRO A 190 -6.36 5.49 -8.14
C PRO A 190 -6.98 6.89 -8.24
N GLU A 191 -8.24 7.05 -7.84
CA GLU A 191 -8.94 8.34 -7.86
C GLU A 191 -8.29 9.38 -6.95
N GLU A 192 -7.70 8.98 -5.83
CA GLU A 192 -7.05 9.90 -4.87
C GLU A 192 -5.70 10.41 -5.39
N PHE A 193 -5.03 9.60 -6.20
CA PHE A 193 -3.81 10.01 -6.89
C PHE A 193 -4.14 10.91 -8.08
N ALA A 194 -5.13 10.53 -8.89
CA ALA A 194 -5.59 11.32 -10.03
C ALA A 194 -6.05 12.73 -9.62
N ALA A 195 -6.68 12.87 -8.44
CA ALA A 195 -7.10 14.16 -7.89
C ALA A 195 -5.94 15.12 -7.56
N ARG A 196 -4.71 14.61 -7.41
CA ARG A 196 -3.51 15.40 -7.06
C ARG A 196 -2.58 15.68 -8.22
N VAL A 197 -2.87 15.11 -9.39
CA VAL A 197 -2.05 15.24 -10.57
C VAL A 197 -2.39 16.51 -11.34
N THR A 198 -1.36 17.30 -11.66
CA THR A 198 -1.49 18.45 -12.54
C THR A 198 -1.44 18.01 -14.00
N LYS A 199 -2.48 18.35 -14.77
CA LYS A 199 -2.50 18.12 -16.23
C LYS A 199 -1.49 19.03 -16.91
N ARG A 200 -0.36 18.48 -17.39
CA ARG A 200 0.60 19.25 -18.18
C ARG A 200 0.01 19.58 -19.55
N LYS A 201 0.14 20.84 -19.98
CA LYS A 201 -0.02 21.20 -21.39
C LYS A 201 1.25 20.80 -22.12
N SER A 202 1.19 19.79 -22.98
CA SER A 202 2.29 19.49 -23.89
C SER A 202 2.33 20.54 -25.00
N ILE A 203 3.49 21.14 -25.22
CA ILE A 203 3.74 21.96 -26.41
C ILE A 203 4.38 21.02 -27.43
N PRO A 204 3.74 20.74 -28.57
CA PRO A 204 4.34 19.89 -29.58
C PRO A 204 5.61 20.55 -30.12
N VAL A 205 6.74 19.84 -30.04
CA VAL A 205 8.00 20.27 -30.63
C VAL A 205 8.23 19.41 -31.87
N THR A 206 8.18 20.02 -33.05
CA THR A 206 8.55 19.36 -34.30
C THR A 206 10.05 19.53 -34.49
N ALA A 207 10.81 18.43 -34.51
CA ALA A 207 12.20 18.46 -34.93
C ALA A 207 12.23 18.79 -36.44
N GLY A 208 12.75 19.97 -36.80
CA GLY A 208 12.95 20.33 -38.19
C GLY A 208 13.97 19.39 -38.82
N VAL A 209 13.54 18.52 -39.73
CA VAL A 209 14.45 17.73 -40.55
C VAL A 209 15.02 18.67 -41.61
N SER A 210 16.24 19.16 -41.40
CA SER A 210 17.00 19.84 -42.45
C SER A 210 17.41 18.80 -43.51
N ALA A 211 16.98 19.04 -44.75
CA ALA A 211 17.29 18.23 -45.93
C ALA A 211 18.77 18.28 -46.32
#